data_AF-A0A496QN86-F1
#
_entry.id   AF-A0A496QN86-F1
#
_cell.length_a   1.000
_cell.length_b   1.000
_cell.length_c   1.000
_cell.angle_alpha   90.00
_cell.angle_beta   90.00
_cell.angle_gamma   90.00
#
_symmetry.space_group_name_H-M   'P 1'
#
loop_
_entity.id
_entity.type
_entity.pdbx_description
1 polymer ?
#
loop_
_entity_poly.entity_id
_entity_poly.type
_entity_poly.pdbx_seq_one_letter_code
_entity_poly.pdbx_strand_id
1 'polypeptide(L)'
;MATPYNQEIADKEEIFLENEISGLKIAHTKNLGIVSALEKGNLFPSSAYQAVKEITDEKTELAFISCTAWRTIEVLSLLETDLGIPVISSNQATFWACLKRINIRGSSEYGSLFER
;
A
#
# COMPACT_ATOMS: atom_id res chain seq x y z
N MET A 1 6.08 -1.35 4.87
CA MET A 1 4.73 -0.74 4.82
C MET A 1 4.84 0.78 4.81
N ALA A 2 4.12 1.47 3.93
CA ALA A 2 3.99 2.93 3.95
C ALA A 2 2.59 3.30 4.44
N THR A 3 2.47 4.26 5.35
CA THR A 3 1.19 4.67 5.93
C THR A 3 1.20 6.17 6.25
N PRO A 4 0.11 6.93 6.06
CA PRO A 4 0.11 8.34 6.39
C PRO A 4 -0.13 8.58 7.88
N TYR A 5 -0.46 7.55 8.66
CA TYR A 5 -0.85 7.67 10.05
C TYR A 5 0.30 8.09 10.96
N ASN A 6 -0.02 8.34 12.23
CA ASN A 6 0.97 8.51 13.28
C ASN A 6 1.56 7.16 13.71
N GLN A 7 2.64 7.22 14.49
CA GLN A 7 3.36 6.04 14.98
C GLN A 7 2.44 5.05 15.70
N GLU A 8 1.57 5.52 16.60
CA GLU A 8 0.69 4.64 17.38
C GLU A 8 -0.22 3.78 16.50
N ILE A 9 -0.77 4.35 15.42
CA ILE A 9 -1.61 3.59 14.49
C ILE A 9 -0.74 2.69 13.61
N ALA A 10 0.42 3.17 13.13
CA ALA A 10 1.34 2.35 12.36
C ALA A 10 1.77 1.08 13.13
N ASP A 11 2.11 1.21 14.42
CA ASP A 11 2.46 0.07 15.28
C ASP A 11 1.32 -0.95 15.39
N LYS A 12 0.08 -0.47 15.52
CA LYS A 12 -1.11 -1.34 15.57
C LYS A 12 -1.36 -2.04 14.23
N GLU A 13 -1.14 -1.35 13.11
CA GLU A 13 -1.23 -1.95 11.78
C GLU A 13 -0.20 -3.06 11.61
N GLU A 14 1.03 -2.84 12.07
CA GLU A 14 2.09 -3.85 11.96
C GLU A 14 1.73 -5.12 12.75
N ILE A 15 1.36 -4.95 14.02
CA ILE A 15 0.97 -6.05 14.90
C ILE A 15 -0.23 -6.81 14.30
N PHE A 16 -1.23 -6.09 13.80
CA PHE A 16 -2.40 -6.71 13.20
C PHE A 16 -2.02 -7.55 11.97
N LEU A 17 -1.25 -6.99 11.03
CA LEU A 17 -0.88 -7.67 9.79
C LEU A 17 0.01 -8.90 10.05
N GLU A 18 1.01 -8.79 10.92
CA GLU A 18 1.88 -9.93 11.25
C GLU A 18 1.12 -11.05 11.99
N ASN A 19 0.11 -10.72 12.78
CA ASN A 19 -0.73 -11.71 13.48
C ASN A 19 -1.73 -12.41 12.54
N GLU A 20 -2.37 -11.65 11.66
CA GLU A 20 -3.44 -12.18 10.78
C GLU A 20 -2.88 -12.92 9.56
N ILE A 21 -1.68 -12.57 9.10
CA ILE A 21 -1.08 -13.15 7.90
C ILE A 21 0.12 -14.00 8.31
N SER A 22 -0.12 -15.31 8.42
CA SER A 22 0.92 -16.28 8.80
C SER A 22 2.12 -16.19 7.86
N GLY A 23 3.31 -15.99 8.44
CA GLY A 23 4.56 -15.87 7.70
C GLY A 23 4.85 -14.46 7.16
N LEU A 24 3.96 -13.49 7.33
CA LEU A 24 4.25 -12.10 7.00
C LEU A 24 5.19 -11.50 8.05
N LYS A 25 6.24 -10.81 7.58
CA LYS A 25 7.08 -9.96 8.41
C LYS A 25 7.18 -8.57 7.78
N ILE A 26 6.93 -7.54 8.57
CA ILE A 26 7.14 -6.16 8.16
C ILE A 26 8.59 -5.80 8.44
N ALA A 27 9.39 -5.70 7.37
CA ALA A 27 10.81 -5.39 7.46
C ALA A 27 11.07 -3.91 7.79
N HIS A 28 10.32 -3.01 7.12
CA HIS A 28 10.48 -1.57 7.20
C HIS A 28 9.13 -0.86 7.19
N THR A 29 9.01 0.23 7.94
CA THR A 29 7.81 1.06 7.93
C THR A 29 8.13 2.55 7.83
N LYS A 30 7.39 3.24 6.97
CA LYS A 30 7.34 4.70 6.91
C LYS A 30 5.95 5.17 7.29
N ASN A 31 5.87 5.94 8.37
CA ASN A 31 4.67 6.68 8.73
C ASN A 31 4.85 8.18 8.47
N LEU A 32 3.79 8.91 8.08
CA LEU A 32 3.85 10.34 7.80
C LEU A 32 3.40 11.23 8.97
N GLY A 33 2.94 10.65 10.08
CA GLY A 33 2.57 11.40 11.28
C GLY A 33 1.21 12.09 11.23
N ILE A 34 0.38 11.85 10.21
CA ILE A 34 -0.84 12.62 9.95
C ILE A 34 -2.02 12.06 10.73
N VAL A 35 -2.65 12.91 11.54
CA VAL A 35 -3.85 12.55 12.32
C VAL A 35 -5.12 12.85 11.54
N SER A 36 -5.23 14.04 10.94
CA SER A 36 -6.43 14.52 10.24
C SER A 36 -6.73 13.70 8.97
N ALA A 37 -7.99 13.30 8.79
CA ALA A 37 -8.43 12.60 7.59
C ALA A 37 -8.38 13.50 6.34
N LEU A 38 -8.71 14.79 6.49
CA LEU A 38 -8.68 15.75 5.38
C LEU A 38 -7.26 15.94 4.85
N GLU A 39 -6.28 16.02 5.74
CA GLU A 39 -4.87 16.16 5.37
C GLU A 39 -4.36 14.93 4.60
N LYS A 40 -4.76 13.71 5.03
CA LYS A 40 -4.46 12.46 4.29
C LYS A 40 -5.05 12.49 2.88
N GLY A 41 -6.27 12.99 2.74
CA GLY A 41 -6.95 13.14 1.45
C GLY A 41 -6.29 14.15 0.50
N ASN A 42 -5.58 15.13 1.05
CA ASN A 42 -4.86 16.17 0.31
C ASN A 42 -3.43 15.77 -0.08
N LEU A 43 -2.95 14.61 0.36
CA LEU A 43 -1.65 14.09 -0.07
C LEU A 43 -1.67 13.81 -1.57
N PHE A 44 -0.60 14.27 -2.25
CA PHE A 44 -0.37 13.92 -3.64
C PHE A 44 0.08 12.45 -3.77
N PRO A 45 -0.29 11.74 -4.85
CA PRO A 45 0.18 10.37 -5.08
C PRO A 45 1.72 10.22 -5.07
N SER A 46 2.44 11.28 -5.45
CA SER A 46 3.90 11.31 -5.38
C SER A 46 4.46 11.10 -3.98
N SER A 47 3.74 11.47 -2.91
CA SER A 47 4.20 11.19 -1.55
C SER A 47 4.17 9.70 -1.23
N ALA A 48 3.18 8.96 -1.77
CA ALA A 48 3.11 7.51 -1.63
C ALA A 48 4.27 6.85 -2.38
N TYR A 49 4.55 7.33 -3.59
CA TYR A 49 5.69 6.87 -4.37
C TYR A 49 7.01 7.03 -3.61
N GLN A 50 7.29 8.23 -3.06
CA GLN A 50 8.51 8.46 -2.28
C GLN A 50 8.56 7.60 -1.01
N ALA A 51 7.45 7.53 -0.26
CA ALA A 51 7.40 6.76 0.98
C ALA A 51 7.68 5.26 0.75
N VAL A 52 7.20 4.69 -0.36
CA VAL A 52 7.49 3.30 -0.71
C VAL A 52 8.95 3.12 -1.11
N LYS A 53 9.52 4.02 -1.91
CA LYS A 53 10.94 3.93 -2.29
C LYS A 53 11.90 4.04 -1.12
N GLU A 54 11.57 4.85 -0.11
CA GLU A 54 12.40 5.01 1.09
C GLU A 54 12.52 3.75 1.95
N ILE A 55 11.55 2.83 1.87
CA ILE A 55 11.47 1.63 2.70
C ILE A 55 11.71 0.34 1.94
N THR A 56 12.01 0.42 0.64
CA THR A 56 12.22 -0.74 -0.22
C THR A 56 13.72 -0.96 -0.40
N ASP A 57 14.18 -2.16 -0.10
CA ASP A 57 15.55 -2.63 -0.30
C ASP A 57 15.57 -3.93 -1.11
N GLU A 58 16.76 -4.49 -1.35
CA GLU A 58 16.94 -5.70 -2.15
C GLU A 58 16.33 -6.98 -1.54
N LYS A 59 15.91 -6.93 -0.27
CA LYS A 59 15.28 -8.05 0.45
C LYS A 59 13.76 -7.91 0.52
N THR A 60 13.22 -6.78 0.10
CA THR A 60 11.80 -6.50 0.14
C THR A 60 11.09 -7.29 -0.95
N GLU A 61 10.16 -8.18 -0.57
CA GLU A 61 9.42 -9.03 -1.52
C GLU A 61 8.12 -8.38 -2.02
N LEU A 62 7.57 -7.43 -1.24
CA LEU A 62 6.31 -6.75 -1.52
C LEU A 62 6.24 -5.43 -0.76
N ALA A 63 5.69 -4.39 -1.40
CA ALA A 63 5.36 -3.14 -0.74
C ALA A 63 3.85 -3.02 -0.50
N PHE A 64 3.48 -2.60 0.72
CA PHE A 64 2.08 -2.32 1.07
C PHE A 64 1.91 -0.84 1.48
N ILE A 65 0.92 -0.17 0.90
CA ILE A 65 0.51 1.19 1.22
C ILE A 65 -0.83 1.14 1.97
N SER A 66 -0.79 1.39 3.27
CA SER A 66 -1.99 1.48 4.09
C SER A 66 -2.60 2.87 4.03
N CYS A 67 -3.92 2.92 3.87
CA CYS A 67 -4.85 4.06 3.99
C CYS A 67 -5.79 4.14 2.79
N THR A 68 -7.08 4.33 3.07
CA THR A 68 -8.11 4.52 2.04
C THR A 68 -8.32 5.98 1.64
N ALA A 69 -7.95 6.93 2.50
CA ALA A 69 -8.02 8.37 2.20
C ALA A 69 -6.82 8.85 1.35
N TRP A 70 -5.69 8.15 1.39
CA TRP A 70 -4.51 8.51 0.61
C TRP A 70 -4.65 8.05 -0.83
N ARG A 71 -4.55 9.00 -1.77
CA ARG A 71 -4.59 8.73 -3.21
C ARG A 71 -3.31 8.03 -3.66
N THR A 72 -3.43 6.76 -4.01
CA THR A 72 -2.28 5.87 -4.28
C THR A 72 -2.39 5.10 -5.59
N ILE A 73 -3.58 5.04 -6.21
CA ILE A 73 -3.83 4.16 -7.35
C ILE A 73 -3.00 4.56 -8.58
N GLU A 74 -2.73 5.85 -8.72
CA GLU A 74 -2.01 6.43 -9.87
C GLU A 74 -0.52 6.04 -9.91
N VAL A 75 0.05 5.54 -8.80
CA VAL A 75 1.49 5.26 -8.69
C VAL A 75 1.84 3.78 -8.60
N LEU A 76 0.84 2.88 -8.50
CA LEU A 76 1.09 1.45 -8.23
C LEU A 76 1.91 0.79 -9.34
N SER A 77 1.45 0.86 -10.59
CA SER A 77 2.15 0.25 -11.74
C SER A 77 3.54 0.85 -11.97
N LEU A 78 3.69 2.15 -11.72
CA LEU A 78 4.99 2.82 -11.83
C LEU A 78 5.95 2.32 -10.75
N LEU A 79 5.49 2.19 -9.49
CA LEU A 79 6.29 1.63 -8.41
C LEU A 79 6.67 0.18 -8.70
N GLU A 80 5.75 -0.65 -9.19
CA GLU A 80 6.06 -2.05 -9.54
C GLU A 80 7.12 -2.12 -10.65
N THR A 81 7.02 -1.25 -11.66
CA THR A 81 8.01 -1.15 -12.75
C THR A 81 9.39 -0.77 -12.22
N ASP A 82 9.44 0.24 -11.35
CA ASP A 82 10.71 0.78 -10.85
C ASP A 82 11.39 -0.13 -9.80
N LEU A 83 10.60 -0.86 -9.01
CA LEU A 83 11.08 -1.67 -7.91
C LEU A 83 11.21 -3.17 -8.27
N GLY A 84 10.54 -3.62 -9.32
CA GLY A 84 10.54 -5.03 -9.73
C GLY A 84 9.79 -5.97 -8.77
N ILE A 85 9.00 -5.42 -7.85
CA ILE A 85 8.21 -6.16 -6.85
C ILE A 85 6.75 -5.71 -6.86
N PRO A 86 5.79 -6.55 -6.40
CA PRO A 86 4.40 -6.14 -6.29
C PRO A 86 4.20 -4.99 -5.29
N VAL A 87 3.28 -4.09 -5.63
CA VAL A 87 2.93 -2.93 -4.78
C VAL A 87 1.42 -2.88 -4.63
N ILE A 88 0.95 -3.07 -3.39
CA ILE A 88 -0.47 -3.16 -3.06
C ILE A 88 -0.88 -1.97 -2.21
N SER A 89 -2.04 -1.37 -2.50
CA SER A 89 -2.67 -0.39 -1.59
C SER A 89 -3.97 -0.91 -0.99
N SER A 90 -4.39 -0.36 0.16
CA SER A 90 -5.69 -0.69 0.77
C SER A 90 -6.86 -0.50 -0.20
N ASN A 91 -6.83 0.57 -1.00
CA ASN A 91 -7.85 0.85 -2.01
C ASN A 91 -7.85 -0.21 -3.11
N GLN A 92 -6.69 -0.51 -3.70
CA GLN A 92 -6.56 -1.53 -4.74
C GLN A 92 -7.01 -2.92 -4.24
N ALA A 93 -6.56 -3.33 -3.06
CA ALA A 93 -6.95 -4.61 -2.45
C ALA A 93 -8.46 -4.72 -2.21
N THR A 94 -9.09 -3.63 -1.78
CA THR A 94 -10.55 -3.58 -1.57
C THR A 94 -11.31 -3.69 -2.89
N PHE A 95 -10.93 -2.93 -3.91
CA PHE A 95 -11.53 -3.03 -5.24
C PHE A 95 -11.32 -4.42 -5.85
N TRP A 96 -10.13 -4.99 -5.69
CA TRP A 96 -9.81 -6.33 -6.18
C TRP A 96 -10.73 -7.37 -5.55
N ALA A 97 -10.92 -7.32 -4.22
CA ALA A 97 -11.82 -8.22 -3.51
C ALA A 97 -13.27 -8.09 -3.99
N CYS A 98 -13.75 -6.86 -4.27
CA CYS A 98 -15.07 -6.62 -4.83
C CYS A 98 -15.22 -7.18 -6.25
N LEU A 99 -14.29 -6.86 -7.15
CA LEU A 99 -14.28 -7.32 -8.54
C LEU A 99 -14.23 -8.86 -8.63
N LYS A 100 -13.41 -9.48 -7.79
CA LYS A 100 -13.29 -10.95 -7.70
C LYS A 100 -14.61 -11.62 -7.30
N ARG A 101 -15.38 -11.02 -6.37
CA ARG A 101 -16.69 -11.57 -5.94
C ARG A 101 -17.74 -11.57 -7.05
N ILE A 102 -17.60 -10.71 -8.05
CA ILE A 102 -18.51 -10.61 -9.20
C ILE A 102 -17.90 -11.18 -10.48
N ASN A 103 -16.77 -11.89 -10.38
CA ASN A 103 -16.05 -12.52 -11.51
C ASN A 103 -15.66 -11.52 -12.62
N ILE A 104 -15.27 -10.30 -12.24
CA ILE A 104 -14.72 -9.29 -13.15
C ILE A 104 -13.21 -9.15 -12.88
N ARG A 105 -12.42 -9.05 -13.96
CA ARG A 105 -10.98 -8.73 -13.87
C ARG A 105 -10.77 -7.23 -13.86
N GLY A 106 -9.82 -6.75 -13.04
CA GLY A 106 -9.42 -5.35 -13.04
C GLY A 106 -8.45 -5.02 -14.19
N SER A 107 -8.11 -3.73 -14.34
CA SER A 107 -7.12 -3.28 -15.31
C SER A 107 -5.70 -3.37 -14.74
N SER A 108 -4.77 -3.95 -15.51
CA SER A 108 -3.35 -4.02 -15.13
C SER A 108 -2.65 -2.66 -15.09
N GLU A 109 -3.27 -1.62 -15.66
CA GLU A 109 -2.80 -0.23 -15.58
C GLU A 109 -2.70 0.29 -14.14
N TYR A 110 -3.37 -0.37 -13.18
CA TYR A 110 -3.37 0.00 -11.76
C TYR A 110 -2.68 -1.05 -10.87
N GLY A 111 -1.73 -1.79 -11.41
CA GLY A 111 -0.86 -2.73 -10.69
C GLY A 111 -1.27 -4.20 -10.84
N SER A 112 -0.30 -5.07 -10.62
CA SER A 112 -0.35 -6.52 -10.88
C SER A 112 -1.42 -7.28 -10.10
N LEU A 113 -1.89 -6.76 -8.95
CA LEU A 113 -2.94 -7.41 -8.15
C LEU A 113 -4.23 -7.59 -8.96
N PHE A 114 -4.60 -6.64 -9.82
CA PHE A 114 -5.83 -6.70 -10.61
C PHE A 114 -5.83 -7.76 -11.71
N GLU A 115 -4.67 -8.37 -12.00
CA GLU A 115 -4.54 -9.49 -12.95
C GLU A 115 -4.79 -10.87 -12.30
N ARG A 116 -4.89 -10.92 -10.96
CA ARG A 116 -5.02 -12.17 -10.17
C ARG A 116 -6.47 -12.52 -9.84
#